data_AF-A0AAV6B706-F1
#
_entry.id   AF-A0AAV6B706-F1
#
_cell.length_a   1.000
_cell.length_b   1.000
_cell.length_c   1.000
_cell.angle_alpha   90.00
_cell.angle_beta   90.00
_cell.angle_gamma   90.00
#
_symmetry.space_group_name_H-M   'P 1'
#
loop_
_entity.id
_entity.type
_entity.pdbx_description
1 polymer ?
#
loop_
_entity_poly.entity_id
_entity_poly.type
_entity_poly.pdbx_seq_one_letter_code
_entity_poly.pdbx_strand_id
1 'polypeptide(L)'
;MKKTFAFAFSVGSKFRSAAPGLSTFALLAALTFAAALPSGAQILLPRGSSWKYHNLNVDLGTAWRQLSFDDTAWASGTGPLGATDAHIVTPIDIGPAATRHPTIYFRRTFTIASAGAYQSLILRVLRDDGAIVYLNGIQVQAVNVTTPIGFASYSATDAGDATAEATYFEFPLPTTGLSNGVNVVAVEGKQATISSSDFGFDLELEGVIDTAPPTIANISPTAGSTVLQLNSIQVAFSEAVSGVDAGDLLVNSVAATNVQQISPSTYTWLFATPATGTVTIAFAPAPGIIDAASPPNSFAGGTWNYTLNTNLTLPQFFITEFLAGNSGGGVNGIRDEDGDGSDWIEIYNSQQSAGNIGGWFLTDAAASPTKWRIPNGVMIPGRGYLLVFASGKN
;
A
#
# COMPACT_ATOMS: atom_id res chain seq x y z
N MET A 1 -17.61 1.94 -13.58
CA MET A 1 -16.34 1.79 -14.33
C MET A 1 -15.37 2.86 -13.87
N LYS A 2 -14.18 2.50 -13.36
CA LYS A 2 -13.12 3.48 -13.03
C LYS A 2 -12.58 4.08 -14.33
N LYS A 3 -12.51 5.40 -14.45
CA LYS A 3 -11.88 6.08 -15.60
C LYS A 3 -10.81 7.05 -15.12
N THR A 4 -9.57 6.62 -15.26
CA THR A 4 -8.36 7.44 -15.16
C THR A 4 -8.15 8.12 -16.51
N PHE A 5 -7.88 9.42 -16.53
CA PHE A 5 -7.41 10.13 -17.73
C PHE A 5 -5.88 10.18 -17.71
N ALA A 6 -5.23 9.72 -18.78
CA ALA A 6 -3.80 9.87 -19.00
C ALA A 6 -3.54 10.33 -20.44
N PHE A 7 -2.66 11.32 -20.60
CA PHE A 7 -2.09 11.73 -21.88
C PHE A 7 -0.63 11.26 -21.93
N ALA A 8 -0.21 10.63 -23.04
CA ALA A 8 1.19 10.33 -23.31
C ALA A 8 1.52 10.60 -24.79
N PHE A 9 2.64 11.28 -25.02
CA PHE A 9 3.28 11.40 -26.33
C PHE A 9 4.57 10.55 -26.34
N SER A 10 4.78 9.83 -27.43
CA SER A 10 5.95 8.99 -27.69
C SER A 10 6.80 9.59 -28.80
N VAL A 11 8.12 9.68 -28.61
CA VAL A 11 9.08 9.74 -29.70
C VAL A 11 10.29 8.87 -29.34
N GLY A 12 10.54 7.86 -30.17
CA GLY A 12 11.75 7.04 -30.10
C GLY A 12 12.86 7.61 -30.98
N SER A 13 14.11 7.23 -30.71
CA SER A 13 15.05 6.82 -31.75
C SER A 13 16.32 6.22 -31.14
N LYS A 14 16.78 5.19 -31.85
CA LYS A 14 17.96 4.36 -31.62
C LYS A 14 19.23 5.14 -31.92
N PHE A 15 20.32 4.89 -31.19
CA PHE A 15 21.66 4.88 -31.76
C PHE A 15 22.51 3.75 -31.16
N ARG A 16 23.08 2.93 -32.05
CA ARG A 16 24.18 1.98 -31.82
C ARG A 16 25.46 2.63 -32.35
N SER A 17 26.61 2.45 -31.70
CA SER A 17 27.81 1.83 -32.29
C SER A 17 28.99 1.75 -31.31
N ALA A 18 29.85 0.75 -31.57
CA ALA A 18 31.11 0.32 -30.94
C ALA A 18 32.19 1.45 -30.90
N ALA A 19 33.33 1.36 -30.20
CA ALA A 19 34.35 0.29 -30.14
C ALA A 19 35.41 0.57 -29.03
N PRO A 20 36.45 -0.29 -28.83
CA PRO A 20 37.09 -0.54 -27.53
C PRO A 20 38.44 0.16 -27.30
N GLY A 21 38.91 0.08 -26.05
CA GLY A 21 40.33 -0.02 -25.71
C GLY A 21 40.83 1.04 -24.75
N LEU A 22 41.07 0.65 -23.49
CA LEU A 22 42.15 1.21 -22.67
C LEU A 22 42.45 0.28 -21.48
N SER A 23 43.67 -0.27 -21.53
CA SER A 23 44.32 -1.03 -20.47
C SER A 23 44.47 -0.16 -19.21
N THR A 24 43.98 -0.63 -18.07
CA THR A 24 44.27 -0.05 -16.76
C THR A 24 44.42 -1.15 -15.70
N PHE A 25 45.40 -0.95 -14.84
CA PHE A 25 45.82 -1.80 -13.73
C PHE A 25 44.64 -2.20 -12.83
N ALA A 26 44.46 -3.50 -12.60
CA ALA A 26 43.53 -4.02 -11.60
C ALA A 26 44.13 -3.86 -10.20
N LEU A 27 43.79 -2.76 -9.53
CA LEU A 27 43.86 -2.65 -8.08
C LEU A 27 42.69 -3.49 -7.52
N LEU A 28 43.00 -4.56 -6.79
CA LEU A 28 41.98 -5.42 -6.16
C LEU A 28 41.37 -4.67 -4.97
N ALA A 29 40.45 -3.75 -5.25
CA ALA A 29 39.55 -3.23 -4.23
C ALA A 29 38.54 -4.33 -3.93
N ALA A 30 38.53 -4.83 -2.70
CA ALA A 30 37.42 -5.64 -2.20
C ALA A 30 36.15 -4.79 -2.25
N LEU A 31 35.39 -4.95 -3.33
CA LEU A 31 34.10 -4.31 -3.50
C LEU A 31 33.13 -5.08 -2.60
N THR A 32 32.99 -4.64 -1.36
CA THR A 32 31.83 -5.03 -0.55
C THR A 32 30.60 -4.46 -1.24
N PHE A 33 29.91 -5.29 -2.02
CA PHE A 33 28.51 -5.04 -2.34
C PHE A 33 27.72 -5.18 -1.05
N ALA A 34 27.66 -4.09 -0.26
CA ALA A 34 26.47 -3.88 0.53
C ALA A 34 25.37 -3.61 -0.48
N ALA A 35 24.55 -4.62 -0.78
CA ALA A 35 23.30 -4.37 -1.48
C ALA A 35 22.57 -3.30 -0.66
N ALA A 36 22.38 -2.11 -1.23
CA ALA A 36 21.56 -1.11 -0.59
C ALA A 36 20.19 -1.76 -0.40
N LEU A 37 19.75 -1.87 0.85
CA LEU A 37 18.40 -2.30 1.16
C LEU A 37 17.43 -1.41 0.35
N PRO A 38 16.33 -1.96 -0.18
CA PRO A 38 15.30 -1.13 -0.80
C PRO A 38 14.87 -0.04 0.18
N SER A 39 14.50 1.14 -0.35
CA SER A 39 13.96 2.25 0.44
C SER A 39 12.88 1.73 1.42
N GLY A 40 13.08 1.95 2.72
CA GLY A 40 12.14 1.52 3.77
C GLY A 40 12.44 0.17 4.43
N ALA A 41 13.42 -0.61 3.98
CA ALA A 41 13.75 -1.88 4.65
C ALA A 41 14.63 -1.69 5.90
N GLN A 42 14.19 -2.27 7.02
CA GLN A 42 14.92 -2.30 8.29
C GLN A 42 15.06 -3.75 8.79
N ILE A 43 16.30 -4.22 8.95
CA ILE A 43 16.56 -5.53 9.55
C ILE A 43 16.30 -5.48 11.06
N LEU A 44 15.29 -6.21 11.54
CA LEU A 44 14.89 -6.31 12.95
C LEU A 44 15.63 -7.45 13.65
N LEU A 45 15.81 -8.57 12.94
CA LEU A 45 16.64 -9.70 13.33
C LEU A 45 17.47 -10.12 12.12
N PRO A 46 18.81 -9.93 12.12
CA PRO A 46 19.65 -10.40 11.03
C PRO A 46 19.83 -11.92 11.09
N ARG A 47 20.17 -12.53 9.94
CA ARG A 47 20.69 -13.90 9.89
C ARG A 47 21.90 -14.06 10.81
N GLY A 48 22.12 -15.27 11.33
CA GLY A 48 23.19 -15.55 12.28
C GLY A 48 22.99 -14.90 13.65
N SER A 49 21.76 -14.46 13.95
CA SER A 49 21.41 -13.97 15.28
C SER A 49 21.68 -15.03 16.35
N SER A 50 21.98 -14.59 17.57
CA SER A 50 22.01 -15.51 18.71
C SER A 50 20.58 -15.88 19.11
N TRP A 51 20.32 -17.18 19.26
CA TRP A 51 19.06 -17.76 19.68
C TRP A 51 19.22 -18.49 21.01
N LYS A 52 18.21 -18.37 21.89
CA LYS A 52 18.01 -19.32 22.98
C LYS A 52 17.37 -20.57 22.41
N TYR A 53 17.81 -21.76 22.83
CA TYR A 53 17.24 -23.01 22.35
C TYR A 53 17.02 -24.04 23.46
N HIS A 54 16.00 -24.88 23.27
CA HIS A 54 15.66 -26.00 24.14
C HIS A 54 15.49 -27.27 23.31
N ASN A 55 16.45 -28.17 23.43
CA ASN A 55 16.60 -29.39 22.64
C ASN A 55 16.55 -30.66 23.51
N LEU A 56 15.91 -30.61 24.69
CA LEU A 56 15.88 -31.72 25.66
C LEU A 56 14.73 -32.70 25.46
N ASN A 57 14.02 -32.63 24.32
CA ASN A 57 12.90 -33.51 23.99
C ASN A 57 11.75 -33.54 25.03
N VAL A 58 11.33 -32.35 25.47
CA VAL A 58 10.21 -32.18 26.41
C VAL A 58 9.14 -31.31 25.78
N ASP A 59 7.87 -31.70 25.89
CA ASP A 59 6.74 -30.86 25.48
C ASP A 59 6.60 -29.67 26.43
N LEU A 60 6.88 -28.47 25.91
CA LEU A 60 6.79 -27.21 26.65
C LEU A 60 5.40 -26.55 26.60
N GLY A 61 4.44 -27.18 25.92
CA GLY A 61 3.11 -26.61 25.68
C GLY A 61 3.19 -25.30 24.90
N THR A 62 2.43 -24.28 25.33
CA THR A 62 2.32 -23.00 24.61
C THR A 62 2.90 -21.79 25.36
N ALA A 63 3.16 -21.92 26.66
CA ALA A 63 3.63 -20.81 27.50
C ALA A 63 4.99 -20.26 27.02
N TRP A 64 5.87 -21.13 26.53
CA TRP A 64 7.18 -20.79 25.98
C TRP A 64 7.14 -19.93 24.72
N ARG A 65 5.98 -19.59 24.16
CA ARG A 65 5.87 -18.68 23.01
C ARG A 65 5.69 -17.22 23.42
N GLN A 66 5.35 -17.00 24.70
CA GLN A 66 5.00 -15.68 25.24
C GLN A 66 6.25 -14.88 25.62
N LEU A 67 6.15 -13.55 25.53
CA LEU A 67 7.24 -12.65 25.92
C LEU A 67 7.62 -12.80 27.40
N SER A 68 6.64 -13.08 28.27
CA SER A 68 6.83 -13.23 29.71
C SER A 68 7.47 -14.55 30.15
N PHE A 69 7.71 -15.49 29.24
CA PHE A 69 8.34 -16.77 29.58
C PHE A 69 9.82 -16.59 29.90
N ASP A 70 10.25 -17.18 31.03
CA ASP A 70 11.64 -17.18 31.46
C ASP A 70 12.42 -18.29 30.77
N ASP A 71 13.28 -17.91 29.83
CA ASP A 71 14.19 -18.79 29.10
C ASP A 71 15.65 -18.65 29.55
N THR A 72 15.90 -18.06 30.73
CA THR A 72 17.27 -17.82 31.24
C THR A 72 18.10 -19.10 31.35
N ALA A 73 17.45 -20.23 31.67
CA ALA A 73 18.07 -21.55 31.76
C ALA A 73 18.35 -22.22 30.40
N TRP A 74 17.85 -21.67 29.29
CA TRP A 74 18.06 -22.23 27.97
C TRP A 74 19.49 -21.96 27.47
N ALA A 75 20.06 -22.94 26.78
CA ALA A 75 21.30 -22.78 26.06
C ALA A 75 21.17 -21.73 24.95
N SER A 76 22.29 -21.21 24.46
CA SER A 76 22.30 -20.21 23.39
C SER A 76 23.42 -20.42 22.41
N GLY A 77 23.19 -20.03 21.15
CA GLY A 77 24.21 -20.02 20.10
C GLY A 77 23.79 -19.15 18.91
N THR A 78 24.72 -18.85 18.02
CA THR A 78 24.46 -18.07 16.80
C THR A 78 23.99 -18.97 15.67
N GLY A 79 23.04 -18.49 14.88
CA GLY A 79 22.59 -19.20 13.69
C GLY A 79 23.65 -19.31 12.59
N PRO A 80 23.50 -20.25 11.64
CA PRO A 80 22.55 -21.36 11.69
C PRO A 80 22.86 -22.37 12.81
N LEU A 81 21.83 -22.83 13.52
CA LEU A 81 21.92 -23.85 14.57
C LEU A 81 21.44 -25.20 14.04
N GLY A 82 22.11 -26.29 14.38
CA GLY A 82 21.69 -27.59 13.86
C GLY A 82 22.69 -28.72 14.03
N ALA A 83 22.59 -29.73 13.18
CA ALA A 83 23.47 -30.89 13.19
C ALA A 83 23.85 -31.31 11.77
N THR A 84 25.03 -31.93 11.67
CA THR A 84 25.61 -32.62 10.50
C THR A 84 25.89 -31.80 9.24
N ASP A 85 25.18 -30.71 8.97
CA ASP A 85 25.42 -29.89 7.78
C ASP A 85 26.61 -28.93 7.89
N ALA A 86 27.31 -28.75 6.76
CA ALA A 86 28.50 -27.91 6.69
C ALA A 86 28.23 -26.41 6.93
N HIS A 87 26.99 -25.95 6.74
CA HIS A 87 26.59 -24.56 6.92
C HIS A 87 26.19 -24.22 8.36
N ILE A 88 26.15 -25.23 9.26
CA ILE A 88 25.83 -25.04 10.67
C ILE A 88 26.97 -24.36 11.42
N VAL A 89 26.65 -23.28 12.12
CA VAL A 89 27.59 -22.51 12.94
C VAL A 89 27.55 -22.97 14.39
N THR A 90 26.36 -23.20 14.96
CA THR A 90 26.20 -23.76 16.31
C THR A 90 25.67 -25.19 16.23
N PRO A 91 26.52 -26.20 16.47
CA PRO A 91 26.06 -27.57 16.63
C PRO A 91 25.15 -27.70 17.86
N ILE A 92 24.01 -28.38 17.71
CA ILE A 92 23.10 -28.72 18.79
C ILE A 92 22.84 -30.22 18.82
N ASP A 93 22.55 -30.76 20.01
CA ASP A 93 22.14 -32.16 20.14
C ASP A 93 20.68 -32.33 19.67
N ILE A 94 20.48 -33.18 18.67
CA ILE A 94 19.16 -33.49 18.11
C ILE A 94 18.65 -34.88 18.54
N GLY A 95 19.31 -35.48 19.53
CA GLY A 95 19.00 -36.79 20.07
C GLY A 95 19.73 -37.93 19.35
N PRO A 96 19.66 -39.17 19.88
CA PRO A 96 20.30 -40.33 19.26
C PRO A 96 19.76 -40.62 17.85
N ALA A 97 20.59 -41.17 16.96
CA ALA A 97 20.24 -41.41 15.56
C ALA A 97 18.97 -42.26 15.34
N ALA A 98 18.63 -43.16 16.27
CA ALA A 98 17.42 -43.99 16.20
C ALA A 98 16.17 -43.34 16.82
N THR A 99 16.34 -42.22 17.54
CA THR A 99 15.29 -41.54 18.31
C THR A 99 15.53 -40.03 18.31
N ARG A 100 15.56 -39.42 17.12
CA ARG A 100 15.71 -37.97 16.99
C ARG A 100 14.60 -37.23 17.69
N HIS A 101 14.93 -36.05 18.20
CA HIS A 101 13.97 -35.17 18.85
C HIS A 101 13.04 -34.58 17.78
N PRO A 102 11.73 -34.86 17.79
CA PRO A 102 10.82 -34.36 16.76
C PRO A 102 10.70 -32.84 16.75
N THR A 103 10.91 -32.19 17.90
CA THR A 103 10.82 -30.74 18.06
C THR A 103 12.03 -30.18 18.79
N ILE A 104 12.55 -29.07 18.27
CA ILE A 104 13.51 -28.21 18.95
C ILE A 104 12.92 -26.80 19.02
N TYR A 105 12.99 -26.18 20.19
CA TYR A 105 12.42 -24.84 20.41
C TYR A 105 13.51 -23.78 20.36
N PHE A 106 13.21 -22.65 19.70
CA PHE A 106 14.08 -21.48 19.62
C PHE A 106 13.34 -20.22 20.06
N ARG A 107 14.03 -19.31 20.74
CA ARG A 107 13.49 -18.03 21.18
C ARG A 107 14.50 -16.92 20.98
N ARG A 108 14.02 -15.76 20.53
CA ARG A 108 14.81 -14.54 20.46
C ARG A 108 13.94 -13.31 20.65
N THR A 109 14.34 -12.45 21.56
CA THR A 109 13.75 -11.12 21.72
C THR A 109 14.38 -10.11 20.77
N PHE A 110 13.63 -9.08 20.38
CA PHE A 110 14.13 -7.91 19.64
C PHE A 110 13.36 -6.67 20.09
N THR A 111 13.90 -5.48 19.84
CA THR A 111 13.26 -4.22 20.26
C THR A 111 13.01 -3.32 19.05
N ILE A 112 11.83 -2.72 18.99
CA ILE A 112 11.46 -1.72 17.98
C ILE A 112 10.96 -0.46 18.69
N ALA A 113 11.16 0.70 18.06
CA ALA A 113 10.67 1.96 18.61
C ALA A 113 9.14 2.09 18.45
N SER A 114 8.63 1.76 17.27
CA SER A 114 7.21 1.91 16.91
C SER A 114 6.78 0.79 15.98
N ALA A 115 5.80 -0.01 16.40
CA ALA A 115 5.20 -1.06 15.59
C ALA A 115 4.42 -0.48 14.40
N GLY A 116 3.81 0.69 14.57
CA GLY A 116 3.08 1.40 13.51
C GLY A 116 3.97 1.98 12.42
N ALA A 117 5.29 1.94 12.58
CA ALA A 117 6.26 2.32 11.54
C ALA A 117 6.20 1.39 10.32
N TYR A 118 5.88 0.12 10.56
CA TYR A 118 6.01 -0.93 9.57
C TYR A 118 4.68 -1.12 8.84
N GLN A 119 4.73 -1.11 7.50
CA GLN A 119 3.60 -1.48 6.64
C GLN A 119 3.47 -3.00 6.53
N SER A 120 4.59 -3.71 6.53
CA SER A 120 4.67 -5.16 6.47
C SER A 120 5.96 -5.66 7.12
N LEU A 121 6.03 -6.97 7.34
CA LEU A 121 7.26 -7.66 7.69
C LEU A 121 7.60 -8.65 6.58
N ILE A 122 8.88 -8.96 6.46
CA ILE A 122 9.39 -10.05 5.63
C ILE A 122 10.13 -11.01 6.56
N LEU A 123 9.59 -12.22 6.68
CA LEU A 123 10.21 -13.33 7.38
C LEU A 123 11.03 -14.14 6.38
N ARG A 124 12.29 -14.42 6.73
CA ARG A 124 13.12 -15.38 6.00
C ARG A 124 13.58 -16.46 6.95
N VAL A 125 13.19 -17.70 6.69
CA VAL A 125 13.51 -18.83 7.58
C VAL A 125 14.28 -19.90 6.83
N LEU A 126 15.43 -20.28 7.38
CA LEU A 126 16.14 -21.51 7.06
C LEU A 126 15.61 -22.58 8.00
N ARG A 127 15.18 -23.70 7.42
CA ARG A 127 14.59 -24.82 8.12
C ARG A 127 14.98 -26.12 7.44
N ASP A 128 15.34 -27.07 8.27
CA ASP A 128 15.47 -28.47 7.92
C ASP A 128 14.93 -29.27 9.12
N ASP A 129 13.72 -29.82 9.06
CA ASP A 129 12.87 -29.99 7.86
C ASP A 129 11.70 -28.99 7.77
N GLY A 130 11.14 -28.63 8.92
CA GLY A 130 9.96 -27.77 9.04
C GLY A 130 10.05 -26.79 10.20
N ALA A 131 9.20 -25.76 10.17
CA ALA A 131 9.19 -24.74 11.21
C ALA A 131 7.79 -24.18 11.48
N ILE A 132 7.50 -23.84 12.73
CA ILE A 132 6.36 -22.99 13.11
C ILE A 132 6.89 -21.74 13.80
N VAL A 133 6.55 -20.56 13.27
CA VAL A 133 7.03 -19.28 13.76
C VAL A 133 5.90 -18.55 14.47
N TYR A 134 6.21 -18.06 15.67
CA TYR A 134 5.33 -17.28 16.52
C TYR A 134 5.93 -15.91 16.79
N LEU A 135 5.13 -14.86 16.67
CA LEU A 135 5.46 -13.50 17.07
C LEU A 135 4.60 -13.11 18.27
N ASN A 136 5.23 -12.82 19.41
CA ASN A 136 4.54 -12.49 20.66
C ASN A 136 3.42 -13.49 21.02
N GLY A 137 3.71 -14.79 20.85
CA GLY A 137 2.76 -15.87 21.14
C GLY A 137 1.74 -16.18 20.04
N ILE A 138 1.62 -15.33 19.01
CA ILE A 138 0.70 -15.54 17.88
C ILE A 138 1.42 -16.30 16.77
N GLN A 139 0.85 -17.38 16.26
CA GLN A 139 1.40 -18.08 15.10
C GLN A 139 1.29 -17.19 13.86
N VAL A 140 2.43 -16.87 13.24
CA VAL A 140 2.49 -16.02 12.05
C VAL A 140 2.85 -16.78 10.78
N GLN A 141 3.56 -17.91 10.91
CA GLN A 141 3.91 -18.73 9.75
C GLN A 141 4.09 -20.21 10.14
N ALA A 142 3.75 -21.09 9.21
CA ALA A 142 4.08 -22.51 9.25
C ALA A 142 4.79 -22.86 7.93
N VAL A 143 5.93 -23.54 8.01
CA VAL A 143 6.75 -23.90 6.85
C VAL A 143 6.98 -25.40 6.87
N ASN A 144 6.55 -26.06 5.80
CA ASN A 144 6.65 -27.52 5.64
C ASN A 144 6.01 -28.32 6.80
N VAL A 145 4.89 -27.84 7.35
CA VAL A 145 4.09 -28.54 8.37
C VAL A 145 2.60 -28.30 8.14
N THR A 146 1.75 -29.20 8.65
CA THR A 146 0.29 -28.99 8.70
C THR A 146 -0.12 -28.59 10.11
N THR A 147 -0.85 -27.47 10.26
CA THR A 147 -1.29 -26.98 11.58
C THR A 147 -2.78 -27.25 11.83
N PRO A 148 -3.21 -27.53 13.08
CA PRO A 148 -2.41 -27.60 14.30
C PRO A 148 -1.46 -28.80 14.31
N ILE A 149 -0.26 -28.61 14.86
CA ILE A 149 0.79 -29.64 14.96
C ILE A 149 1.17 -29.85 16.42
N GLY A 150 1.43 -31.11 16.80
CA GLY A 150 1.84 -31.48 18.15
C GLY A 150 3.36 -31.49 18.33
N PHE A 151 3.80 -31.56 19.58
CA PHE A 151 5.21 -31.72 19.94
C PHE A 151 5.85 -32.98 19.33
N ALA A 152 5.15 -34.11 19.35
CA ALA A 152 5.68 -35.38 18.84
C ALA A 152 5.48 -35.58 17.32
N SER A 153 4.93 -34.58 16.62
CA SER A 153 4.69 -34.63 15.18
C SER A 153 5.91 -34.14 14.40
N TYR A 154 6.11 -34.70 13.21
CA TYR A 154 7.18 -34.36 12.29
C TYR A 154 6.71 -33.37 11.21
N SER A 155 7.63 -32.89 10.37
CA SER A 155 7.33 -32.10 9.17
C SER A 155 6.46 -32.87 8.17
N ALA A 156 5.86 -32.14 7.22
CA ALA A 156 5.00 -32.74 6.20
C ALA A 156 5.81 -33.56 5.19
N THR A 157 6.97 -33.06 4.80
CA THR A 157 7.96 -33.76 3.97
C THR A 157 9.37 -33.50 4.49
N ASP A 158 10.31 -34.29 4.00
CA ASP A 158 11.73 -33.95 4.04
C ASP A 158 11.99 -32.59 3.33
N ALA A 159 12.96 -31.79 3.81
CA ALA A 159 13.34 -30.50 3.21
C ALA A 159 13.95 -30.64 1.80
N GLY A 160 14.51 -31.80 1.46
CA GLY A 160 14.90 -32.16 0.10
C GLY A 160 16.39 -32.42 -0.07
N ASP A 161 17.12 -31.43 -0.59
CA ASP A 161 18.57 -31.52 -0.81
C ASP A 161 19.31 -30.44 -0.02
N ALA A 162 20.64 -30.58 0.03
CA ALA A 162 21.53 -29.63 0.72
C ALA A 162 21.36 -28.16 0.27
N THR A 163 20.82 -27.90 -0.93
CA THR A 163 20.51 -26.53 -1.36
C THR A 163 19.24 -26.04 -0.70
N ALA A 164 18.19 -26.87 -0.65
CA ALA A 164 16.93 -26.56 0.02
C ALA A 164 17.10 -26.39 1.54
N GLU A 165 17.97 -27.17 2.17
CA GLU A 165 18.29 -27.10 3.60
C GLU A 165 19.06 -25.83 3.97
N ALA A 166 19.90 -25.31 3.07
CA ALA A 166 20.63 -24.05 3.25
C ALA A 166 19.85 -22.80 2.79
N THR A 167 18.66 -22.97 2.22
CA THR A 167 17.88 -21.86 1.64
C THR A 167 17.04 -21.15 2.70
N TYR A 168 17.03 -19.82 2.62
CA TYR A 168 16.10 -18.98 3.37
C TYR A 168 14.81 -18.79 2.58
N PHE A 169 13.70 -19.32 3.11
CA PHE A 169 12.39 -19.19 2.50
C PHE A 169 11.74 -17.91 2.96
N GLU A 170 11.33 -17.08 2.00
CA GLU A 170 10.78 -15.75 2.24
C GLU A 170 9.25 -15.77 2.30
N PHE A 171 8.69 -15.14 3.32
CA PHE A 171 7.26 -15.01 3.55
C PHE A 171 6.91 -13.57 3.94
N PRO A 172 6.01 -12.90 3.21
CA PRO A 172 5.45 -11.64 3.68
C PRO A 172 4.53 -11.91 4.87
N LEU A 173 4.72 -11.18 5.96
CA LEU A 173 3.87 -11.26 7.15
C LEU A 173 3.15 -9.92 7.39
N PRO A 174 1.92 -9.95 7.91
CA PRO A 174 1.31 -8.75 8.45
C PRO A 174 2.09 -8.28 9.69
N THR A 175 1.90 -7.03 10.08
CA THR A 175 2.46 -6.48 11.33
C THR A 175 1.66 -6.87 12.57
N THR A 176 0.60 -7.67 12.40
CA THR A 176 -0.24 -8.17 13.49
C THR A 176 0.60 -8.88 14.56
N GLY A 177 0.41 -8.48 15.81
CA GLY A 177 1.13 -9.05 16.96
C GLY A 177 2.41 -8.30 17.31
N LEU A 178 2.92 -7.42 16.46
CA LEU A 178 4.05 -6.55 16.76
C LEU A 178 3.66 -5.49 17.81
N SER A 179 4.52 -5.22 18.78
CA SER A 179 4.30 -4.27 19.88
C SER A 179 5.44 -3.27 19.98
N ASN A 180 5.16 -2.04 20.44
CA ASN A 180 6.23 -1.08 20.74
C ASN A 180 7.14 -1.64 21.84
N GLY A 181 8.45 -1.43 21.70
CA GLY A 181 9.44 -1.95 22.63
C GLY A 181 9.81 -3.41 22.34
N VAL A 182 9.88 -4.24 23.39
CA VAL A 182 10.40 -5.61 23.31
C VAL A 182 9.35 -6.55 22.71
N ASN A 183 9.77 -7.32 21.73
CA ASN A 183 9.01 -8.39 21.08
C ASN A 183 9.79 -9.70 21.20
N VAL A 184 9.13 -10.84 21.00
CA VAL A 184 9.75 -12.16 20.93
C VAL A 184 9.32 -12.89 19.65
N VAL A 185 10.31 -13.43 18.94
CA VAL A 185 10.10 -14.51 17.97
C VAL A 185 10.38 -15.83 18.67
N ALA A 186 9.45 -16.76 18.56
CA ALA A 186 9.56 -18.12 19.07
C ALA A 186 9.34 -19.10 17.91
N VAL A 187 10.13 -20.17 17.82
CA VAL A 187 10.08 -21.13 16.71
C VAL A 187 10.10 -22.55 17.21
N GLU A 188 9.23 -23.39 16.66
CA GLU A 188 9.36 -24.86 16.71
C GLU A 188 10.02 -25.31 15.42
N GLY A 189 11.25 -25.82 15.49
CA GLY A 189 11.83 -26.58 14.38
C GLY A 189 11.37 -28.04 14.45
N LYS A 190 11.06 -28.64 13.31
CA LYS A 190 10.54 -30.00 13.18
C LYS A 190 11.45 -30.84 12.30
N GLN A 191 11.81 -32.02 12.78
CA GLN A 191 12.40 -33.09 11.95
C GLN A 191 11.34 -33.69 11.03
N ALA A 192 11.75 -34.34 9.94
CA ALA A 192 10.88 -35.10 9.05
C ALA A 192 10.55 -36.50 9.56
N THR A 193 11.47 -37.13 10.29
CA THR A 193 11.25 -38.47 10.82
C THR A 193 12.02 -38.71 12.12
N ILE A 194 11.71 -39.81 12.80
CA ILE A 194 12.41 -40.26 14.02
C ILE A 194 13.90 -40.57 13.79
N SER A 195 14.32 -40.68 12.52
CA SER A 195 15.68 -41.08 12.13
C SER A 195 16.30 -40.14 11.09
N SER A 196 15.77 -38.91 10.92
CA SER A 196 16.43 -37.93 10.05
C SER A 196 17.86 -37.65 10.56
N SER A 197 18.80 -37.51 9.63
CA SER A 197 20.23 -37.43 9.94
C SER A 197 20.64 -36.07 10.48
N ASP A 198 19.92 -35.04 10.09
CA ASP A 198 20.28 -33.62 10.05
C ASP A 198 19.18 -32.76 10.66
N PHE A 199 19.52 -31.50 10.87
CA PHE A 199 18.61 -30.46 11.32
C PHE A 199 19.27 -29.12 11.06
N GLY A 200 18.48 -28.12 10.68
CA GLY A 200 18.96 -26.76 10.44
C GLY A 200 17.92 -25.70 10.80
N PHE A 201 18.34 -24.66 11.50
CA PHE A 201 17.51 -23.49 11.78
C PHE A 201 18.30 -22.19 11.76
N ASP A 202 17.79 -21.20 11.03
CA ASP A 202 18.10 -19.78 11.23
C ASP A 202 16.93 -18.93 10.76
N LEU A 203 16.88 -17.66 11.17
CA LEU A 203 15.79 -16.77 10.84
C LEU A 203 16.25 -15.31 10.76
N GLU A 204 15.80 -14.63 9.71
CA GLU A 204 15.87 -13.19 9.55
C GLU A 204 14.45 -12.59 9.54
N LEU A 205 14.31 -11.45 10.20
CA LEU A 205 13.09 -10.66 10.21
C LEU A 205 13.42 -9.24 9.77
N GLU A 206 12.78 -8.80 8.70
CA GLU A 206 12.87 -7.46 8.15
C GLU A 206 11.52 -6.75 8.31
N GLY A 207 11.54 -5.49 8.71
CA GLY A 207 10.38 -4.61 8.72
C GLY A 207 10.44 -3.65 7.54
N VAL A 208 9.33 -3.48 6.83
CA VAL A 208 9.20 -2.53 5.72
C VAL A 208 8.49 -1.29 6.24
N ILE A 209 9.19 -0.16 6.25
CA ILE A 209 8.73 1.14 6.73
C ILE A 209 8.16 1.95 5.55
N ASP A 210 7.14 2.75 5.82
CA ASP A 210 6.73 3.77 4.87
C ASP A 210 7.66 4.98 4.85
N THR A 211 8.29 5.21 3.70
CA THR A 211 9.15 6.36 3.45
C THR A 211 8.57 7.29 2.39
N ALA A 212 7.38 6.99 1.86
CA ALA A 212 6.76 7.81 0.83
C ALA A 212 6.00 8.95 1.52
N PRO A 213 6.31 10.22 1.23
CA PRO A 213 5.48 11.32 1.71
C PRO A 213 4.12 11.30 1.02
N PRO A 214 3.06 11.79 1.69
CA PRO A 214 1.77 11.95 1.07
C PRO A 214 1.90 12.90 -0.14
N THR A 215 1.08 12.69 -1.16
CA THR A 215 1.02 13.51 -2.37
C THR A 215 -0.43 13.88 -2.69
N ILE A 216 -0.64 14.83 -3.60
CA ILE A 216 -1.99 15.15 -4.07
C ILE A 216 -2.41 14.11 -5.11
N ALA A 217 -3.44 13.32 -4.80
CA ALA A 217 -4.03 12.34 -5.71
C ALA A 217 -5.08 12.96 -6.64
N ASN A 218 -5.89 13.89 -6.12
CA ASN A 218 -6.93 14.56 -6.90
C ASN A 218 -7.25 15.97 -6.34
N ILE A 219 -7.70 16.86 -7.21
CA ILE A 219 -8.18 18.21 -6.85
C ILE A 219 -9.51 18.45 -7.55
N SER A 220 -10.49 18.97 -6.80
CA SER A 220 -11.78 19.41 -7.34
C SER A 220 -12.09 20.85 -6.88
N PRO A 221 -12.34 21.80 -7.80
CA PRO A 221 -12.34 21.66 -9.25
C PRO A 221 -10.96 21.31 -9.83
N THR A 222 -10.91 20.69 -11.01
CA THR A 222 -9.64 20.27 -11.65
C THR A 222 -8.68 21.45 -11.81
N ALA A 223 -7.43 21.29 -11.36
CA ALA A 223 -6.39 22.31 -11.48
C ALA A 223 -6.21 22.80 -12.94
N GLY A 224 -6.02 24.11 -13.12
CA GLY A 224 -5.88 24.77 -14.42
C GLY A 224 -7.19 25.06 -15.15
N SER A 225 -8.34 24.71 -14.57
CA SER A 225 -9.65 24.96 -15.19
C SER A 225 -10.06 26.45 -15.13
N THR A 226 -10.93 26.82 -16.07
CA THR A 226 -11.70 28.07 -15.99
C THR A 226 -13.01 27.79 -15.24
N VAL A 227 -13.26 28.54 -14.17
CA VAL A 227 -14.41 28.34 -13.28
C VAL A 227 -15.26 29.60 -13.19
N LEU A 228 -16.57 29.43 -12.99
CA LEU A 228 -17.52 30.54 -12.80
C LEU A 228 -17.54 31.03 -11.34
N GLN A 229 -17.22 30.13 -10.42
CA GLN A 229 -17.18 30.36 -9.00
C GLN A 229 -16.05 29.53 -8.40
N LEU A 230 -15.38 30.08 -7.39
CA LEU A 230 -14.32 29.39 -6.66
C LEU A 230 -14.33 29.89 -5.22
N ASN A 231 -15.04 29.19 -4.34
CA ASN A 231 -15.09 29.47 -2.89
C ASN A 231 -14.81 28.21 -2.05
N SER A 232 -14.49 27.11 -2.72
CA SER A 232 -14.11 25.85 -2.10
C SER A 232 -13.18 25.07 -3.02
N ILE A 233 -12.23 24.35 -2.44
CA ILE A 233 -11.43 23.34 -3.14
C ILE A 233 -11.39 22.07 -2.29
N GLN A 234 -11.69 20.94 -2.90
CA GLN A 234 -11.45 19.64 -2.32
C GLN A 234 -10.11 19.08 -2.81
N VAL A 235 -9.28 18.59 -1.90
CA VAL A 235 -8.04 17.88 -2.19
C VAL A 235 -8.15 16.48 -1.60
N ALA A 236 -7.86 15.48 -2.43
CA ALA A 236 -7.63 14.11 -1.99
C ALA A 236 -6.12 13.84 -2.01
N PHE A 237 -5.58 13.35 -0.89
CA PHE A 237 -4.21 12.91 -0.75
C PHE A 237 -4.06 11.44 -1.20
N SER A 238 -2.82 11.02 -1.49
CA SER A 238 -2.49 9.63 -1.85
C SER A 238 -2.78 8.62 -0.73
N GLU A 239 -2.86 9.10 0.50
CA GLU A 239 -3.04 8.31 1.71
C GLU A 239 -3.69 9.15 2.82
N ALA A 240 -3.94 8.53 3.97
CA ALA A 240 -4.48 9.24 5.12
C ALA A 240 -3.43 10.21 5.69
N VAL A 241 -3.86 11.44 5.99
CA VAL A 241 -2.99 12.48 6.56
C VAL A 241 -3.60 13.08 7.82
N SER A 242 -2.74 13.66 8.65
CA SER A 242 -3.09 14.42 9.84
C SER A 242 -2.40 15.79 9.83
N GLY A 243 -2.77 16.68 10.75
CA GLY A 243 -2.20 18.04 10.83
C GLY A 243 -2.74 19.01 9.77
N VAL A 244 -3.91 18.71 9.17
CA VAL A 244 -4.54 19.56 8.17
C VAL A 244 -5.31 20.71 8.84
N ASP A 245 -4.93 21.93 8.51
CA ASP A 245 -5.53 23.18 8.97
C ASP A 245 -6.03 24.05 7.80
N ALA A 246 -6.93 24.98 8.11
CA ALA A 246 -7.43 25.94 7.13
C ALA A 246 -6.31 26.83 6.57
N GLY A 247 -5.30 27.14 7.41
CA GLY A 247 -4.14 27.94 7.06
C GLY A 247 -3.22 27.29 6.03
N ASP A 248 -3.33 25.99 5.80
CA ASP A 248 -2.44 25.26 4.91
C ASP A 248 -2.67 25.58 3.45
N LEU A 249 -3.89 25.95 3.07
CA LEU A 249 -4.22 26.29 1.69
C LEU A 249 -4.35 27.81 1.52
N LEU A 250 -3.49 28.37 0.68
CA LEU A 250 -3.45 29.80 0.38
C LEU A 250 -4.08 30.07 -0.99
N VAL A 251 -5.03 31.00 -1.03
CA VAL A 251 -5.68 31.53 -2.23
C VAL A 251 -5.15 32.93 -2.47
N ASN A 252 -4.36 33.12 -3.54
CA ASN A 252 -3.62 34.36 -3.79
C ASN A 252 -2.82 34.83 -2.56
N SER A 253 -2.15 33.89 -1.88
CA SER A 253 -1.39 34.11 -0.64
C SER A 253 -2.23 34.42 0.61
N VAL A 254 -3.56 34.35 0.53
CA VAL A 254 -4.48 34.52 1.67
C VAL A 254 -4.96 33.13 2.12
N ALA A 255 -4.82 32.82 3.40
CA ALA A 255 -5.28 31.55 3.96
C ALA A 255 -6.77 31.30 3.74
N ALA A 256 -7.14 30.04 3.52
CA ALA A 256 -8.53 29.63 3.56
C ALA A 256 -9.13 29.84 4.95
N THR A 257 -10.44 30.03 5.01
CA THR A 257 -11.14 30.39 6.25
C THR A 257 -11.58 29.18 7.06
N ASN A 258 -11.76 28.04 6.40
CA ASN A 258 -12.15 26.79 7.06
C ASN A 258 -11.65 25.59 6.27
N VAL A 259 -11.53 24.44 6.94
CA VAL A 259 -11.30 23.14 6.31
C VAL A 259 -12.25 22.11 6.90
N GLN A 260 -12.84 21.29 6.05
CA GLN A 260 -13.73 20.20 6.44
C GLN A 260 -13.10 18.87 6.02
N GLN A 261 -12.92 17.97 6.99
CA GLN A 261 -12.51 16.61 6.71
C GLN A 261 -13.70 15.80 6.18
N ILE A 262 -13.56 15.25 4.98
CA ILE A 262 -14.54 14.34 4.36
C ILE A 262 -14.18 12.89 4.68
N SER A 263 -12.89 12.58 4.66
CA SER A 263 -12.31 11.28 5.04
C SER A 263 -10.87 11.49 5.55
N PRO A 264 -10.19 10.46 6.09
CA PRO A 264 -8.78 10.57 6.50
C PRO A 264 -7.82 11.07 5.40
N SER A 265 -8.18 10.91 4.13
CA SER A 265 -7.35 11.33 2.99
C SER A 265 -8.00 12.41 2.13
N THR A 266 -9.16 12.97 2.49
CA THR A 266 -9.88 13.94 1.65
C THR A 266 -10.44 15.09 2.48
N TYR A 267 -10.09 16.30 2.07
CA TYR A 267 -10.41 17.54 2.79
C TYR A 267 -10.94 18.58 1.83
N THR A 268 -11.89 19.40 2.30
CA THR A 268 -12.45 20.53 1.55
C THR A 268 -12.14 21.83 2.28
N TRP A 269 -11.30 22.66 1.66
CA TRP A 269 -11.05 24.02 2.11
C TRP A 269 -12.13 24.96 1.59
N LEU A 270 -12.56 25.88 2.44
CA LEU A 270 -13.55 26.91 2.17
C LEU A 270 -12.89 28.28 2.31
N PHE A 271 -13.21 29.20 1.41
CA PHE A 271 -12.63 30.54 1.39
C PHE A 271 -13.56 31.54 0.70
N ALA A 272 -13.31 32.83 0.91
CA ALA A 272 -14.07 33.88 0.23
C ALA A 272 -13.79 33.84 -1.28
N THR A 273 -14.81 34.10 -2.11
CA THR A 273 -14.65 34.15 -3.56
C THR A 273 -13.57 35.18 -3.94
N PRO A 274 -12.50 34.77 -4.64
CA PRO A 274 -11.44 35.68 -5.06
C PRO A 274 -11.92 36.58 -6.20
N ALA A 275 -11.11 37.59 -6.54
CA ALA A 275 -11.38 38.45 -7.69
C ALA A 275 -11.32 37.66 -9.01
N THR A 276 -12.13 38.06 -9.99
CA THR A 276 -12.10 37.55 -11.36
C THR A 276 -10.70 37.70 -11.97
N GLY A 277 -10.22 36.67 -12.66
CA GLY A 277 -8.88 36.60 -13.25
C GLY A 277 -8.14 35.32 -12.86
N THR A 278 -6.83 35.35 -12.94
CA THR A 278 -5.98 34.24 -12.48
C THR A 278 -6.03 34.15 -10.96
N VAL A 279 -6.32 32.96 -10.43
CA VAL A 279 -6.29 32.64 -9.01
C VAL A 279 -5.18 31.60 -8.79
N THR A 280 -4.17 31.96 -8.01
CA THR A 280 -3.10 31.04 -7.59
C THR A 280 -3.50 30.35 -6.30
N ILE A 281 -3.36 29.03 -6.27
CA ILE A 281 -3.51 28.22 -5.07
C ILE A 281 -2.15 27.62 -4.72
N ALA A 282 -1.77 27.71 -3.46
CA ALA A 282 -0.54 27.10 -2.97
C ALA A 282 -0.76 26.54 -1.57
N PHE A 283 -0.08 25.46 -1.25
CA PHE A 283 0.09 25.09 0.14
C PHE A 283 1.08 26.04 0.83
N ALA A 284 0.81 26.39 2.09
CA ALA A 284 1.69 27.18 2.92
C ALA A 284 3.05 26.47 3.08
N PRO A 285 4.16 27.21 3.28
CA PRO A 285 5.46 26.59 3.57
C PRO A 285 5.37 25.73 4.83
N ALA A 286 5.80 24.47 4.72
CA ALA A 286 5.76 23.48 5.81
C ALA A 286 4.36 23.40 6.46
N PRO A 287 3.34 22.89 5.75
CA PRO A 287 1.95 22.93 6.19
C PRO A 287 1.66 22.04 7.42
N GLY A 288 2.66 21.39 8.03
CA GLY A 288 2.46 20.48 9.16
C GLY A 288 1.70 19.19 8.83
N ILE A 289 1.23 19.05 7.58
CA ILE A 289 0.55 17.85 7.09
C ILE A 289 1.54 16.69 7.00
N ILE A 290 1.20 15.60 7.68
CA ILE A 290 2.00 14.37 7.76
C ILE A 290 1.12 13.14 7.52
N ASP A 291 1.71 12.06 7.05
CA ASP A 291 1.05 10.75 7.00
C ASP A 291 0.97 10.09 8.39
N ALA A 292 0.57 8.82 8.41
CA ALA A 292 0.53 7.99 9.62
C ALA A 292 1.80 7.16 9.83
N ALA A 293 2.86 7.37 9.03
CA ALA A 293 4.11 6.64 9.17
C ALA A 293 4.81 7.00 10.49
N SER A 294 5.79 6.19 10.89
CA SER A 294 6.56 6.44 12.11
C SER A 294 8.05 6.19 11.86
N PRO A 295 8.91 7.22 11.72
CA PRO A 295 8.56 8.64 11.81
C PRO A 295 7.62 9.08 10.66
N PRO A 296 6.76 10.08 10.89
CA PRO A 296 5.84 10.56 9.87
C PRO A 296 6.58 11.19 8.69
N ASN A 297 6.13 10.93 7.47
CA ASN A 297 6.61 11.63 6.28
C ASN A 297 5.81 12.91 6.08
N SER A 298 6.51 14.02 5.84
CA SER A 298 5.89 15.33 5.66
C SER A 298 5.39 15.54 4.24
N PHE A 299 4.19 16.09 4.09
CA PHE A 299 3.68 16.55 2.81
C PHE A 299 4.53 17.70 2.27
N ALA A 300 4.99 17.57 1.02
CA ALA A 300 5.85 18.57 0.40
C ALA A 300 5.11 19.86 -0.04
N GLY A 301 3.78 19.87 0.01
CA GLY A 301 2.97 20.97 -0.51
C GLY A 301 2.68 20.85 -2.01
N GLY A 302 2.26 21.95 -2.62
CA GLY A 302 1.92 22.01 -4.04
C GLY A 302 1.40 23.38 -4.44
N THR A 303 1.43 23.68 -5.73
CA THR A 303 0.91 24.93 -6.29
C THR A 303 0.20 24.66 -7.61
N TRP A 304 -0.91 25.36 -7.84
CA TRP A 304 -1.64 25.34 -9.10
C TRP A 304 -2.41 26.65 -9.29
N ASN A 305 -3.13 26.78 -10.40
CA ASN A 305 -3.93 27.96 -10.69
C ASN A 305 -5.31 27.59 -11.25
N TYR A 306 -6.21 28.58 -11.23
CA TYR A 306 -7.47 28.59 -11.96
C TYR A 306 -7.60 29.91 -12.72
N THR A 307 -8.48 29.93 -13.71
CA THR A 307 -9.02 31.19 -14.25
C THR A 307 -10.44 31.38 -13.73
N LEU A 308 -10.66 32.27 -12.77
CA LEU A 308 -12.01 32.63 -12.32
C LEU A 308 -12.58 33.65 -13.32
N ASN A 309 -13.62 33.26 -14.06
CA ASN A 309 -14.32 34.15 -14.97
C ASN A 309 -15.81 34.16 -14.67
N THR A 310 -16.22 35.07 -13.79
CA THR A 310 -17.63 35.29 -13.40
C THR A 310 -18.50 35.87 -14.52
N ASN A 311 -17.88 36.35 -15.60
CA ASN A 311 -18.55 36.96 -16.75
C ASN A 311 -18.54 36.05 -17.99
N LEU A 312 -18.21 34.76 -17.82
CA LEU A 312 -18.32 33.81 -18.91
C LEU A 312 -19.75 33.81 -19.45
N THR A 313 -19.89 34.11 -20.73
CA THR A 313 -21.11 33.80 -21.46
C THR A 313 -21.23 32.28 -21.52
N LEU A 314 -22.10 31.74 -20.68
CA LEU A 314 -22.41 30.32 -20.70
C LEU A 314 -22.94 29.94 -22.08
N PRO A 315 -22.54 28.78 -22.65
CA PRO A 315 -23.17 28.29 -23.86
C PRO A 315 -24.67 28.11 -23.62
N GLN A 316 -25.45 28.10 -24.72
CA GLN A 316 -26.89 27.89 -24.62
C GLN A 316 -27.20 26.60 -23.85
N PHE A 317 -26.46 25.53 -24.12
CA PHE A 317 -26.61 24.25 -23.43
C PHE A 317 -25.32 23.86 -22.72
N PHE A 318 -25.43 23.43 -21.46
CA PHE A 318 -24.33 22.84 -20.71
C PHE A 318 -24.83 21.82 -19.71
N ILE A 319 -23.91 20.96 -19.26
CA ILE A 319 -24.18 19.99 -18.21
C ILE A 319 -24.15 20.70 -16.86
N THR A 320 -25.23 20.59 -16.10
CA THR A 320 -25.35 21.16 -14.74
C THR A 320 -25.10 20.13 -13.66
N GLU A 321 -25.48 18.88 -13.91
CA GLU A 321 -25.34 17.79 -12.96
C GLU A 321 -25.15 16.46 -13.69
N PHE A 322 -24.51 15.51 -13.02
CA PHE A 322 -24.54 14.12 -13.42
C PHE A 322 -24.41 13.23 -12.18
N LEU A 323 -25.03 12.05 -12.22
CA LEU A 323 -24.86 11.02 -11.19
C LEU A 323 -24.37 9.73 -11.84
N ALA A 324 -23.20 9.27 -11.39
CA ALA A 324 -22.65 7.96 -11.73
C ALA A 324 -22.83 6.99 -10.55
N GLY A 325 -23.36 5.80 -10.80
CA GLY A 325 -23.65 4.78 -9.78
C GLY A 325 -25.04 4.90 -9.15
N ASN A 326 -26.07 5.29 -9.91
CA ASN A 326 -27.45 5.42 -9.41
C ASN A 326 -28.13 4.06 -9.11
N SER A 327 -27.40 2.95 -9.25
CA SER A 327 -27.89 1.55 -9.22
C SER A 327 -28.04 0.93 -7.82
N GLY A 328 -27.82 1.68 -6.74
CA GLY A 328 -27.77 1.16 -5.36
C GLY A 328 -29.09 0.75 -4.69
N GLY A 329 -30.20 0.65 -5.43
CA GLY A 329 -31.50 0.17 -4.90
C GLY A 329 -32.16 1.07 -3.83
N GLY A 330 -31.55 2.19 -3.46
CA GLY A 330 -32.10 3.14 -2.50
C GLY A 330 -33.28 3.95 -3.06
N VAL A 331 -34.24 4.28 -2.21
CA VAL A 331 -35.44 5.08 -2.51
C VAL A 331 -35.16 6.57 -2.84
N ASN A 332 -33.89 6.99 -2.95
CA ASN A 332 -33.50 8.39 -3.03
C ASN A 332 -32.95 8.85 -4.40
N GLY A 333 -32.82 7.95 -5.39
CA GLY A 333 -32.34 8.27 -6.73
C GLY A 333 -33.47 8.44 -7.76
N ILE A 334 -33.23 9.21 -8.83
CA ILE A 334 -34.18 9.36 -9.95
C ILE A 334 -34.21 8.04 -10.74
N ARG A 335 -35.39 7.54 -11.06
CA ARG A 335 -35.58 6.32 -11.86
C ARG A 335 -35.94 6.67 -13.29
N ASP A 336 -35.50 5.85 -14.24
CA ASP A 336 -35.95 5.94 -15.63
C ASP A 336 -37.38 5.38 -15.79
N GLU A 337 -37.91 5.44 -17.01
CA GLU A 337 -39.27 5.00 -17.36
C GLU A 337 -39.55 3.51 -17.10
N ASP A 338 -38.51 2.69 -17.03
CA ASP A 338 -38.60 1.26 -16.70
C ASP A 338 -38.49 0.99 -15.19
N GLY A 339 -38.25 2.04 -14.40
CA GLY A 339 -38.05 1.97 -12.95
C GLY A 339 -36.60 1.72 -12.53
N ASP A 340 -35.66 1.71 -13.48
CA ASP A 340 -34.25 1.42 -13.23
C ASP A 340 -33.50 2.65 -12.69
N GLY A 341 -32.58 2.42 -11.75
CA GLY A 341 -31.66 3.44 -11.23
C GLY A 341 -30.46 3.65 -12.16
N SER A 342 -30.72 4.11 -13.38
CA SER A 342 -29.67 4.38 -14.38
C SER A 342 -28.85 5.62 -14.02
N ASP A 343 -27.55 5.62 -14.33
CA ASP A 343 -26.73 6.84 -14.30
C ASP A 343 -27.40 7.93 -15.14
N TRP A 344 -27.25 9.20 -14.80
CA TRP A 344 -27.94 10.26 -15.52
C TRP A 344 -27.11 11.53 -15.64
N ILE A 345 -27.43 12.32 -16.67
CA ILE A 345 -26.83 13.62 -16.99
C ILE A 345 -27.96 14.63 -17.13
N GLU A 346 -27.84 15.76 -16.45
CA GLU A 346 -28.73 16.91 -16.64
C GLU A 346 -28.09 17.93 -17.59
N ILE A 347 -28.82 18.30 -18.63
CA ILE A 347 -28.45 19.34 -19.58
C ILE A 347 -29.42 20.51 -19.40
N TYR A 348 -28.90 21.70 -19.12
CA TYR A 348 -29.70 22.92 -18.95
C TYR A 348 -29.60 23.83 -20.18
N ASN A 349 -30.73 24.44 -20.57
CA ASN A 349 -30.78 25.52 -21.53
C ASN A 349 -30.78 26.88 -20.82
N SER A 350 -29.69 27.63 -20.94
CA SER A 350 -29.51 28.94 -20.30
C SER A 350 -30.28 30.08 -20.95
N GLN A 351 -30.78 29.90 -22.18
CA GLN A 351 -31.48 30.94 -22.91
C GLN A 351 -32.98 31.00 -22.56
N GLN A 352 -33.63 32.13 -22.83
CA GLN A 352 -35.08 32.28 -22.62
C GLN A 352 -35.92 31.54 -23.67
N SER A 353 -35.35 31.28 -24.85
CA SER A 353 -36.00 30.52 -25.91
C SER A 353 -35.65 29.04 -25.85
N ALA A 354 -36.58 28.19 -26.30
CA ALA A 354 -36.27 26.79 -26.55
C ALA A 354 -35.17 26.65 -27.60
N GLY A 355 -34.40 25.57 -27.55
CA GLY A 355 -33.45 25.27 -28.61
C GLY A 355 -33.28 23.77 -28.84
N ASN A 356 -32.82 23.44 -30.04
CA ASN A 356 -32.72 22.08 -30.57
C ASN A 356 -31.33 21.51 -30.28
N ILE A 357 -31.29 20.39 -29.58
CA ILE A 357 -30.07 19.58 -29.39
C ILE A 357 -30.19 18.21 -30.07
N GLY A 358 -31.29 17.99 -30.80
CA GLY A 358 -31.50 16.76 -31.55
C GLY A 358 -30.38 16.53 -32.56
N GLY A 359 -29.85 15.31 -32.56
CA GLY A 359 -28.72 14.89 -33.38
C GLY A 359 -27.34 15.24 -32.81
N TRP A 360 -27.26 15.90 -31.64
CA TRP A 360 -26.01 16.01 -30.88
C TRP A 360 -25.60 14.66 -30.31
N PHE A 361 -24.39 14.58 -29.77
CA PHE A 361 -23.86 13.33 -29.22
C PHE A 361 -23.37 13.50 -27.79
N LEU A 362 -23.58 12.47 -26.98
CA LEU A 362 -22.92 12.28 -25.70
C LEU A 362 -21.83 11.22 -25.85
N THR A 363 -20.69 11.48 -25.21
CA THR A 363 -19.59 10.53 -25.16
C THR A 363 -18.89 10.55 -23.81
N ASP A 364 -18.37 9.40 -23.45
CA ASP A 364 -17.53 9.17 -22.29
C ASP A 364 -16.07 8.83 -22.72
N ALA A 365 -15.75 9.04 -24.00
CA ALA A 365 -14.43 8.80 -24.59
C ALA A 365 -14.11 9.88 -25.63
N ALA A 366 -13.11 10.72 -25.35
CA ALA A 366 -12.71 11.83 -26.23
C ALA A 366 -12.32 11.38 -27.65
N ALA A 367 -11.75 10.19 -27.80
CA ALA A 367 -11.40 9.60 -29.10
C ALA A 367 -12.62 9.07 -29.90
N SER A 368 -13.83 9.10 -29.33
CA SER A 368 -15.06 8.63 -29.96
C SER A 368 -16.21 9.57 -29.62
N PRO A 369 -16.26 10.79 -30.19
CA PRO A 369 -17.20 11.82 -29.77
C PRO A 369 -18.67 11.52 -30.11
N THR A 370 -18.95 10.54 -30.96
CA THR A 370 -20.29 10.25 -31.50
C THR A 370 -20.91 8.96 -30.95
N LYS A 371 -20.60 8.59 -29.70
CA LYS A 371 -21.02 7.30 -29.12
C LYS A 371 -22.52 7.13 -28.99
N TRP A 372 -23.21 8.11 -28.41
CA TRP A 372 -24.66 8.08 -28.27
C TRP A 372 -25.25 9.35 -28.88
N ARG A 373 -26.22 9.18 -29.78
CA ARG A 373 -26.83 10.29 -30.51
C ARG A 373 -28.17 10.64 -29.88
N ILE A 374 -28.33 11.90 -29.51
CA ILE A 374 -29.63 12.43 -29.08
C ILE A 374 -30.61 12.31 -30.26
N PRO A 375 -31.82 11.75 -30.06
CA PRO A 375 -32.82 11.64 -31.12
C PRO A 375 -33.08 12.98 -31.83
N ASN A 376 -33.40 12.92 -33.13
CA ASN A 376 -33.70 14.14 -33.88
C ASN A 376 -34.93 14.85 -33.29
N GLY A 377 -34.91 16.18 -33.27
CA GLY A 377 -36.05 16.99 -32.84
C GLY A 377 -36.18 17.18 -31.32
N VAL A 378 -35.23 16.70 -30.52
CA VAL A 378 -35.21 16.96 -29.07
C VAL A 378 -34.95 18.45 -28.81
N MET A 379 -35.93 19.10 -28.18
CA MET A 379 -35.90 20.51 -27.80
C MET A 379 -35.82 20.62 -26.28
N ILE A 380 -34.93 21.46 -25.76
CA ILE A 380 -34.96 21.87 -24.36
C ILE A 380 -35.65 23.24 -24.29
N PRO A 381 -36.75 23.39 -23.51
CA PRO A 381 -37.40 24.69 -23.30
C PRO A 381 -36.42 25.75 -22.81
N GLY A 382 -36.75 27.03 -23.02
CA GLY A 382 -35.96 28.12 -22.45
C GLY A 382 -35.98 28.04 -20.92
N ARG A 383 -34.82 28.18 -20.28
CA ARG A 383 -34.62 27.91 -18.85
C ARG A 383 -35.04 26.50 -18.41
N GLY A 384 -35.16 25.56 -19.36
CA GLY A 384 -35.55 24.17 -19.12
C GLY A 384 -34.34 23.26 -18.99
N TYR A 385 -34.63 22.03 -18.54
CA TYR A 385 -33.66 20.96 -18.32
C TYR A 385 -34.05 19.73 -19.14
N LEU A 386 -33.06 18.95 -19.56
CA LEU A 386 -33.23 17.60 -20.07
C LEU A 386 -32.42 16.66 -19.21
N LEU A 387 -33.10 15.66 -18.66
CA LEU A 387 -32.44 14.53 -18.02
C LEU A 387 -32.21 13.44 -19.06
N VAL A 388 -30.96 12.99 -19.19
CA VAL A 388 -30.59 11.88 -20.06
C VAL A 388 -30.10 10.73 -19.19
N PHE A 389 -30.83 9.62 -19.19
CA PHE A 389 -30.39 8.39 -18.53
C PHE A 389 -29.36 7.66 -19.40
N ALA A 390 -28.18 7.42 -18.85
CA ALA A 390 -27.12 6.61 -19.45
C ALA A 390 -27.40 5.11 -19.26
N SER A 391 -28.62 4.68 -19.60
CA SER A 391 -29.11 3.30 -19.47
C SER A 391 -28.58 2.36 -20.57
N GLY A 392 -28.03 2.93 -21.65
CA GLY A 392 -27.68 2.20 -22.87
C GLY A 392 -28.88 1.94 -23.80
N LYS A 393 -30.08 2.37 -23.42
CA LYS A 393 -31.30 2.35 -24.22
C LYS A 393 -31.36 3.63 -25.09
N ASN A 394 -32.05 3.61 -26.23
CA ASN A 394 -32.19 4.77 -27.13
C ASN A 394 -33.61 4.86 -27.68
#